data_AF-A0A2T4LJW7-F1
#
_entry.id   AF-A0A2T4LJW7-F1
#
_cell.length_a   1.000
_cell.length_b   1.000
_cell.length_c   1.000
_cell.angle_alpha   90.00
_cell.angle_beta   90.00
_cell.angle_gamma   90.00
#
_symmetry.space_group_name_H-M   'P 1'
#
loop_
_entity.id
_entity.type
_entity.pdbx_description
1 polymer ?
#
loop_
_entity_poly.entity_id
_entity_poly.type
_entity_poly.pdbx_seq_one_letter_code
_entity_poly.pdbx_strand_id
1 'polypeptide(L)'
;YMSTVVKHDAVQYTGENVTNGGLPNSVDNPYIEQSDWGWAIDPTGLRYTLNILYDRYQLPLFIVENGFGAVDTFDDNGEIHDPYRIDYLKAHIKASIDAVHEDGVGLMGYTPWGIIDIISFTTGEMKKRYGLIHVDRDNA
;
A
#
# COMPACT_ATOMS: atom_id res chain seq x y z
N TYR A 1 -5.63 0.09 -4.28
CA TYR A 1 -6.76 -0.44 -3.48
C TYR A 1 -6.46 -0.15 -2.01
N MET A 2 -7.45 -0.28 -1.13
CA MET A 2 -7.26 -0.09 0.31
C MET A 2 -8.28 -0.96 1.04
N SER A 3 -7.83 -1.69 2.06
CA SER A 3 -8.70 -2.53 2.88
C SER A 3 -9.16 -1.73 4.10
N THR A 4 -10.48 -1.53 4.21
CA THR A 4 -11.11 -0.83 5.33
C THR A 4 -12.23 -1.68 5.88
N VAL A 5 -12.31 -1.85 7.20
CA VAL A 5 -13.42 -2.52 7.87
C VAL A 5 -14.34 -1.47 8.44
N VAL A 6 -15.64 -1.57 8.16
CA VAL A 6 -16.67 -0.68 8.70
C VAL A 6 -17.68 -1.48 9.52
N LYS A 7 -18.22 -0.86 10.56
CA LYS A 7 -19.27 -1.46 11.40
C LYS A 7 -20.49 -0.54 11.43
N HIS A 8 -21.68 -1.09 11.20
CA HIS A 8 -22.90 -0.29 10.98
C HIS A 8 -23.31 0.58 12.18
N ASP A 9 -22.93 0.21 13.40
CA ASP A 9 -23.23 0.90 14.66
C ASP A 9 -22.01 1.64 15.23
N ALA A 10 -20.85 1.55 14.58
CA ALA A 10 -19.69 2.35 14.98
C ALA A 10 -19.91 3.79 14.55
N VAL A 11 -19.63 4.73 15.45
CA VAL A 11 -19.56 6.15 15.13
C VAL A 11 -18.10 6.56 15.30
N GLN A 12 -17.36 6.57 14.20
CA GLN A 12 -16.02 7.15 14.19
C GLN A 12 -16.08 8.51 13.49
N TYR A 13 -15.72 9.55 14.22
CA TYR A 13 -15.48 10.87 13.66
C TYR A 13 -14.12 10.82 12.96
N THR A 14 -14.12 10.68 11.64
CA THR A 14 -12.94 10.96 10.83
C THR A 14 -12.72 12.48 10.94
N GLY A 15 -11.73 12.92 11.71
CA GLY A 15 -11.40 14.34 11.83
C GLY A 15 -11.11 15.01 10.48
N GLU A 16 -10.89 16.32 10.47
CA GLU A 16 -10.69 17.07 9.21
C GLU A 16 -9.47 16.59 8.39
N ASN A 17 -8.49 15.94 9.02
CA ASN A 17 -7.26 15.46 8.40
C ASN A 17 -7.18 13.93 8.37
N VAL A 18 -7.88 13.30 7.43
CA VAL A 18 -7.81 11.85 7.19
C VAL A 18 -6.59 11.53 6.34
N THR A 19 -5.60 10.85 6.91
CA THR A 19 -4.32 10.54 6.24
C THR A 19 -4.18 9.08 5.77
N ASN A 20 -5.13 8.23 6.17
CA ASN A 20 -5.18 6.80 5.83
C ASN A 20 -6.41 6.40 5.01
N GLY A 21 -7.10 7.38 4.42
CA GLY A 21 -8.33 7.12 3.65
C GLY A 21 -9.49 6.54 4.49
N GLY A 22 -9.46 6.70 5.81
CA GLY A 22 -10.52 6.26 6.72
C GLY A 22 -11.91 6.73 6.28
N LEU A 23 -12.87 5.81 6.31
CA LEU A 23 -14.28 6.06 6.02
C LEU A 23 -15.07 6.32 7.31
N PRO A 24 -16.23 6.98 7.25
CA PRO A 24 -17.17 6.99 8.37
C PRO A 24 -17.43 5.56 8.86
N ASN A 25 -17.43 5.38 10.18
CA ASN A 25 -17.70 4.11 10.86
C ASN A 25 -16.61 3.03 10.66
N SER A 26 -15.40 3.42 10.26
CA SER A 26 -14.25 2.50 10.21
C SER A 26 -13.89 1.96 11.61
N VAL A 27 -13.48 0.71 11.67
CA VAL A 27 -13.00 0.03 12.89
C VAL A 27 -11.73 -0.75 12.61
N ASP A 28 -10.95 -1.03 13.65
CA ASP A 28 -9.74 -1.83 13.53
C ASP A 28 -10.06 -3.29 13.20
N ASN A 29 -9.21 -3.90 12.38
CA ASN A 29 -9.27 -5.32 12.07
C ASN A 29 -8.16 -6.06 12.84
N PRO A 30 -8.49 -6.92 13.82
CA PRO A 30 -7.48 -7.62 14.62
C PRO A 30 -6.67 -8.66 13.84
N TYR A 31 -7.04 -8.96 12.58
CA TYR A 31 -6.37 -9.92 11.72
C TYR A 31 -5.49 -9.29 10.64
N ILE A 32 -5.45 -7.96 10.55
CA ILE A 32 -4.69 -7.24 9.52
C ILE A 32 -3.76 -6.24 10.20
N GLU A 33 -2.47 -6.37 9.90
CA GLU A 33 -1.44 -5.43 10.36
C GLU A 33 -1.58 -4.07 9.65
N GLN A 34 -1.00 -3.03 10.25
CA GLN A 34 -1.03 -1.68 9.70
C GLN A 34 0.37 -1.07 9.68
N SER A 35 0.64 -0.21 8.69
CA SER A 35 1.83 0.65 8.67
C SER A 35 1.80 1.67 9.82
N ASP A 36 2.90 2.36 10.08
CA ASP A 36 2.97 3.50 11.01
C ASP A 36 1.99 4.64 10.68
N TRP A 37 1.52 4.73 9.44
CA TRP A 37 0.50 5.69 9.01
C TRP A 37 -0.94 5.16 9.09
N GLY A 38 -1.17 3.99 9.71
CA GLY A 38 -2.49 3.38 9.85
C GLY A 38 -3.09 2.81 8.56
N TRP A 39 -2.25 2.49 7.56
CA TRP A 39 -2.67 1.84 6.32
C TRP A 39 -2.61 0.33 6.50
N ALA A 40 -3.72 -0.35 6.23
CA ALA A 40 -3.81 -1.81 6.30
C ALA A 40 -2.83 -2.50 5.31
N ILE A 41 -2.12 -3.51 5.79
CA ILE A 41 -1.23 -4.37 5.01
C ILE A 41 -1.98 -5.65 4.67
N ASP A 42 -2.63 -5.68 3.51
CA ASP A 42 -3.53 -6.76 3.12
C ASP A 42 -3.25 -7.23 1.67
N PRO A 43 -2.28 -8.15 1.48
CA PRO A 43 -1.99 -8.72 0.16
C PRO A 43 -3.15 -9.58 -0.37
N THR A 44 -3.93 -10.21 0.49
CA THR A 44 -5.12 -10.97 0.10
C THR A 44 -6.17 -10.05 -0.51
N GLY A 45 -6.34 -8.86 0.05
CA GLY A 45 -7.19 -7.80 -0.49
C GLY A 45 -6.83 -7.36 -1.92
N LEU A 46 -5.54 -7.39 -2.28
CA LEU A 46 -5.12 -7.15 -3.67
C LEU A 46 -5.62 -8.25 -4.61
N ARG A 47 -5.35 -9.52 -4.28
CA ARG A 47 -5.83 -10.67 -5.08
C ARG A 47 -7.34 -10.67 -5.22
N TYR A 48 -8.07 -10.39 -4.14
CA TYR A 48 -9.52 -10.26 -4.15
C TYR A 48 -9.99 -9.13 -5.09
N THR A 49 -9.35 -7.95 -5.01
CA THR A 49 -9.68 -6.80 -5.86
C THR A 49 -9.45 -7.11 -7.34
N LEU A 50 -8.33 -7.74 -7.67
CA LEU A 50 -8.02 -8.16 -9.05
C LEU A 50 -9.09 -9.12 -9.59
N ASN A 51 -9.49 -10.11 -8.79
CA ASN A 51 -10.53 -11.06 -9.17
C ASN A 51 -11.88 -10.36 -9.41
N ILE A 52 -12.32 -9.48 -8.51
CA ILE A 52 -13.60 -8.76 -8.69
C ILE A 52 -13.60 -7.90 -9.94
N LEU A 53 -12.51 -7.15 -10.19
CA LEU A 53 -12.43 -6.28 -11.34
C LEU A 53 -12.39 -7.09 -12.64
N TYR A 54 -11.62 -8.17 -12.65
CA TYR A 54 -11.50 -9.02 -13.82
C TYR A 54 -12.79 -9.78 -14.10
N ASP A 55 -13.42 -10.39 -13.08
CA ASP A 55 -14.71 -11.06 -13.20
C ASP A 55 -15.78 -10.14 -13.80
N ARG A 56 -15.85 -8.90 -13.29
CA ARG A 56 -16.83 -7.90 -13.73
C ARG A 56 -16.63 -7.44 -15.17
N TYR A 57 -15.38 -7.13 -15.56
CA TYR A 57 -15.13 -6.41 -16.82
C TYR A 57 -14.52 -7.29 -17.91
N GLN A 58 -13.83 -8.37 -17.55
CA GLN A 58 -13.11 -9.26 -18.47
C GLN A 58 -12.14 -8.50 -19.39
N LEU A 59 -11.56 -7.41 -18.88
CA LEU A 59 -10.56 -6.59 -19.56
C LEU A 59 -9.20 -6.76 -18.88
N PRO A 60 -8.08 -6.65 -19.64
CA PRO A 60 -6.75 -6.64 -19.04
C PRO A 60 -6.62 -5.57 -17.96
N LEU A 61 -6.10 -5.96 -16.80
CA LEU A 61 -5.84 -5.07 -15.67
C LEU A 61 -4.38 -4.63 -15.68
N PHE A 62 -4.10 -3.52 -15.00
CA PHE A 62 -2.74 -3.02 -14.77
C PHE A 62 -2.66 -2.45 -13.36
N ILE A 63 -1.78 -2.99 -12.51
CA ILE A 63 -1.47 -2.38 -11.22
C ILE A 63 -0.51 -1.22 -11.48
N VAL A 64 -1.07 -0.03 -11.64
CA VAL A 64 -0.30 1.19 -11.93
C VAL A 64 0.34 1.79 -10.67
N GLU A 65 -0.16 1.44 -9.48
CA GLU A 65 0.40 1.87 -8.20
C GLU A 65 0.23 0.78 -7.14
N ASN A 66 1.32 0.45 -6.45
CA ASN A 66 1.33 -0.21 -5.15
C ASN A 66 2.66 0.05 -4.43
N GLY A 67 2.65 0.31 -3.13
CA GLY A 67 3.88 0.64 -2.41
C GLY A 67 3.67 0.77 -0.90
N PHE A 68 4.77 0.80 -0.17
CA PHE A 68 4.79 0.88 1.29
C PHE A 68 5.58 2.09 1.75
N GLY A 69 4.87 3.03 2.39
CA GLY A 69 5.45 4.25 2.92
C GLY A 69 5.93 4.03 4.35
N ALA A 70 7.24 4.20 4.58
CA ALA A 70 7.87 4.01 5.87
C ALA A 70 8.98 5.05 6.09
N VAL A 71 9.55 5.09 7.29
CA VAL A 71 10.73 5.89 7.60
C VAL A 71 11.98 5.08 7.27
N ASP A 72 12.83 5.60 6.39
CA ASP A 72 14.13 5.00 6.10
C ASP A 72 15.21 5.56 7.03
N THR A 73 16.14 4.70 7.44
CA THR A 73 17.27 5.05 8.31
C THR A 73 18.57 4.50 7.73
N PHE A 74 19.63 5.30 7.80
CA PHE A 74 20.97 4.88 7.41
C PHE A 74 21.63 4.06 8.51
N ASP A 75 22.36 3.01 8.13
CA ASP A 75 23.28 2.30 9.01
C ASP A 75 24.63 3.05 9.14
N ASP A 76 25.57 2.48 9.91
CA ASP A 76 26.90 3.07 10.11
C ASP A 76 27.75 3.15 8.82
N ASN A 77 27.38 2.39 7.77
CA ASN A 77 28.05 2.39 6.47
C ASN A 77 27.41 3.37 5.47
N GLY A 78 26.32 4.04 5.86
CA GLY A 78 25.56 4.92 4.96
C GLY A 78 24.66 4.17 3.99
N GLU A 79 24.29 2.92 4.30
CA GLU A 79 23.33 2.12 3.54
C GLU A 79 21.93 2.16 4.19
N ILE A 80 20.90 1.97 3.36
CA ILE A 80 19.52 1.82 3.83
C ILE A 80 19.15 0.34 3.70
N HIS A 81 18.73 -0.27 4.81
CA HIS A 81 18.15 -1.60 4.82
C HIS A 81 16.65 -1.47 5.09
N ASP A 82 15.82 -1.74 4.08
CA ASP A 82 14.37 -1.57 4.10
C ASP A 82 13.59 -2.91 4.02
N PRO A 83 13.84 -3.89 4.92
CA PRO A 83 13.17 -5.19 4.86
C PRO A 83 11.65 -5.06 4.99
N TYR A 84 11.15 -4.06 5.72
CA TYR A 84 9.72 -3.74 5.81
C TYR A 84 9.08 -3.46 4.43
N ARG A 85 9.79 -2.76 3.55
CA ARG A 85 9.31 -2.42 2.20
C ARG A 85 9.43 -3.64 1.28
N ILE A 86 10.53 -4.38 1.39
CA ILE A 86 10.75 -5.63 0.65
C ILE A 86 9.66 -6.65 0.99
N ASP A 87 9.37 -6.87 2.27
CA ASP A 87 8.39 -7.85 2.72
C ASP A 87 6.97 -7.48 2.26
N TYR A 88 6.60 -6.18 2.36
CA TYR A 88 5.34 -5.69 1.81
C TYR A 88 5.24 -5.97 0.31
N LEU A 89 6.20 -5.50 -0.49
CA LEU A 89 6.15 -5.64 -1.94
C LEU A 89 6.15 -7.11 -2.36
N LYS A 90 6.98 -7.94 -1.73
CA LYS A 90 7.06 -9.37 -1.99
C LYS A 90 5.71 -10.06 -1.74
N ALA A 91 5.02 -9.74 -0.65
CA ALA A 91 3.72 -10.32 -0.34
C ALA A 91 2.65 -9.94 -1.39
N HIS A 92 2.62 -8.67 -1.81
CA HIS A 92 1.64 -8.15 -2.78
C HIS A 92 1.92 -8.62 -4.22
N ILE A 93 3.19 -8.69 -4.59
CA ILE A 93 3.62 -9.27 -5.87
C ILE A 93 3.25 -10.75 -5.90
N LYS A 94 3.49 -11.51 -4.82
CA LYS A 94 3.06 -12.90 -4.74
C LYS A 94 1.54 -13.03 -4.94
N ALA A 95 0.74 -12.20 -4.25
CA ALA A 95 -0.72 -12.23 -4.41
C ALA A 95 -1.17 -11.91 -5.85
N SER A 96 -0.47 -11.01 -6.54
CA SER A 96 -0.71 -10.68 -7.95
C SER A 96 -0.34 -11.83 -8.88
N ILE A 97 0.79 -12.49 -8.63
CA ILE A 97 1.25 -13.69 -9.35
C ILE A 97 0.24 -14.82 -9.19
N ASP A 98 -0.24 -15.07 -7.97
CA ASP A 98 -1.25 -16.09 -7.71
C ASP A 98 -2.57 -15.74 -8.42
N ALA A 99 -2.99 -14.47 -8.45
CA ALA A 99 -4.18 -14.05 -9.20
C ALA A 99 -4.07 -14.35 -10.71
N VAL A 100 -2.87 -14.21 -11.28
CA VAL A 100 -2.62 -14.53 -12.69
C VAL A 100 -2.61 -16.04 -12.93
N HIS A 101 -1.84 -16.80 -12.14
CA HIS A 101 -1.59 -18.21 -12.42
C HIS A 101 -2.66 -19.16 -11.88
N GLU A 102 -3.28 -18.83 -10.75
CA GLU A 102 -4.27 -19.68 -10.09
C GLU A 102 -5.70 -19.25 -10.46
N ASP A 103 -5.96 -17.94 -10.55
CA ASP A 103 -7.32 -17.43 -10.78
C ASP A 103 -7.60 -17.04 -12.24
N GLY A 104 -6.57 -16.94 -13.08
CA GLY A 104 -6.70 -16.61 -14.50
C GLY A 104 -6.92 -15.13 -14.81
N VAL A 105 -6.56 -14.22 -13.88
CA VAL A 105 -6.65 -12.79 -14.10
C VAL A 105 -5.68 -12.34 -15.20
N GLY A 106 -6.20 -11.65 -16.22
CA GLY A 106 -5.39 -11.00 -17.25
C GLY A 106 -4.71 -9.74 -16.73
N LEU A 107 -3.51 -9.85 -16.16
CA LEU A 107 -2.74 -8.72 -15.63
C LEU A 107 -1.57 -8.36 -16.56
N MET A 108 -1.51 -7.10 -17.00
CA MET A 108 -0.48 -6.58 -17.91
C MET A 108 0.86 -6.31 -17.23
N GLY A 109 0.82 -5.89 -15.97
CA GLY A 109 2.02 -5.47 -15.25
C GLY A 109 1.74 -4.88 -13.88
N TYR A 110 2.84 -4.54 -13.21
CA TYR A 110 2.90 -4.03 -11.86
C TYR A 110 3.96 -2.94 -11.77
N THR A 111 3.58 -1.73 -11.36
CA THR A 111 4.51 -0.60 -11.17
C THR A 111 4.49 -0.15 -9.71
N PRO A 112 5.58 -0.36 -8.96
CA PRO A 112 5.70 0.15 -7.61
C PRO A 112 5.53 1.67 -7.59
N TRP A 113 4.72 2.17 -6.65
CA TRP A 113 4.55 3.61 -6.46
C TRP A 113 5.81 4.22 -5.88
N GLY A 114 6.21 5.38 -6.41
CA GLY A 114 7.37 6.11 -5.92
C GLY A 114 8.66 5.32 -6.06
N ILE A 115 8.98 4.83 -7.26
CA ILE A 115 10.23 4.08 -7.52
C ILE A 115 11.49 4.82 -7.03
N ILE A 116 11.44 6.15 -7.06
CA ILE A 116 12.36 7.09 -6.44
C ILE A 116 11.61 7.83 -5.34
N ASP A 117 12.29 8.20 -4.25
CA ASP A 117 11.69 9.01 -3.20
C ASP A 117 11.11 10.33 -3.75
N ILE A 118 9.88 10.62 -3.32
CA ILE A 118 9.09 11.78 -3.75
C ILE A 118 8.38 12.39 -2.54
N ILE A 119 7.94 13.63 -2.69
CA ILE A 119 7.12 14.33 -1.70
C ILE A 119 5.80 13.58 -1.55
N SER A 120 5.45 13.19 -0.31
CA SER A 120 4.21 12.48 -0.04
C SER A 120 2.98 13.35 -0.29
N PHE A 121 1.90 12.74 -0.78
CA PHE A 121 0.69 13.46 -1.18
C PHE A 121 -0.01 14.16 0.00
N THR A 122 -0.22 13.46 1.12
CA THR A 122 -1.10 13.96 2.18
C THR A 122 -0.45 15.00 3.07
N THR A 123 0.81 14.80 3.48
CA THR A 123 1.50 15.69 4.41
C THR A 123 2.51 16.61 3.72
N GLY A 124 2.85 16.38 2.44
CA GLY A 124 3.87 17.15 1.75
C GLY A 124 5.29 16.88 2.30
N GLU A 125 5.49 15.76 2.98
CA GLU A 125 6.73 15.43 3.67
C GLU A 125 7.58 14.44 2.87
N MET A 126 8.90 14.53 3.02
CA MET A 126 9.89 13.54 2.58
C MET A 126 10.08 12.40 3.58
N LYS A 127 9.63 12.56 4.83
CA LYS A 127 9.80 11.55 5.89
C LYS A 127 9.12 10.21 5.57
N LYS A 128 7.98 10.23 4.88
CA LYS A 128 7.27 9.02 4.42
C LYS A 128 7.78 8.61 3.05
N ARG A 129 8.70 7.65 3.00
CA ARG A 129 9.43 7.23 1.79
C ARG A 129 8.87 5.94 1.21
N TYR A 130 8.82 5.88 -0.13
CA TYR A 130 8.37 4.72 -0.90
C TYR A 130 9.48 4.18 -1.83
N GLY A 131 10.56 4.96 -2.01
CA GLY A 131 11.62 4.75 -2.99
C GLY A 131 12.30 3.41 -2.89
N LEU A 132 12.56 2.79 -4.04
CA LEU A 132 13.68 1.85 -4.17
C LEU A 132 14.99 2.61 -4.42
N ILE A 133 14.89 3.90 -4.79
CA ILE A 133 15.98 4.83 -4.98
C ILE A 133 15.80 5.96 -3.98
N HIS A 134 16.73 6.05 -3.03
CA HIS A 134 16.72 7.12 -2.03
C HIS A 134 17.08 8.48 -2.63
N VAL A 135 16.42 9.53 -2.15
CA VAL A 135 16.76 10.93 -2.45
C VAL A 135 17.20 11.63 -1.19
N ASP A 136 18.44 12.14 -1.21
CA ASP A 136 19.06 12.95 -0.16
C ASP A 136 18.36 14.32 -0.05
N ARG A 137 17.23 14.32 0.65
CA ARG A 137 16.38 15.47 0.93
C ARG A 137 15.45 15.14 2.09
N ASP A 138 15.34 16.03 3.05
CA ASP A 138 14.43 15.91 4.19
C ASP A 138 13.32 16.99 4.17
N ASN A 139 12.44 16.92 5.18
CA ASN A 139 11.48 17.99 5.46
C ASN A 139 12.27 19.29 5.74
N ALA A 140 11.90 20.40 5.09
CA ALA A 140 12.50 21.71 5.32
C ALA A 140 12.12 22.29 6.69
#